data_AF-A0A928N8N1-F1
#
_entry.id   AF-A0A928N8N1-F1
#
_cell.length_a   1.000
_cell.length_b   1.000
_cell.length_c   1.000
_cell.angle_alpha   90.00
_cell.angle_beta   90.00
_cell.angle_gamma   90.00
#
_symmetry.space_group_name_H-M   'P 1'
#
loop_
_entity.id
_entity.type
_entity.pdbx_description
1 polymer ?
#
loop_
_entity_poly.entity_id
_entity_poly.type
_entity_poly.pdbx_seq_one_letter_code
_entity_poly.pdbx_strand_id
1 'polypeptide(L)'
;MKGKYWISGRKLRLYRYGGEKMNISVLDIATLGDDLSFESVLRLGKVKFYDLTLKEDVIDRIKDAEVVVINKVKLNSSNLRCAKKLKLICITATGFDNVDIDYCREHGIAVCNVAGYSTDSVVQLTVAMAFSLATHLSVYDNYVKSQKYTQSGIFNCIKPVFREISGLVWGVVGLGNIGGKVARIAKTMGADVIAYKRTPTKEFNCVDLDTLCRKSDIITVHTPLNDETYHLINEKRLAQMKKNVILINVARGDVFDEEAVTKAVLDEKIGALGIDVYSTEPMQKDSPYQKLLKKDNVIFTPHMAWGAIDSRQRCIDEVAKNIESFIEGGNRSRIV
;
A
#
# COMPACT_ATOMS: atom_id res chain seq x y z
N MET A 1 -11.10 15.01 -36.19
CA MET A 1 -11.37 16.17 -35.30
C MET A 1 -10.59 16.00 -34.01
N LYS A 2 -9.75 16.99 -33.67
CA LYS A 2 -8.89 17.02 -32.46
C LYS A 2 -9.72 17.57 -31.29
N GLY A 3 -10.11 16.72 -30.34
CA GLY A 3 -10.67 17.16 -29.05
C GLY A 3 -9.55 17.40 -28.04
N LYS A 4 -9.53 18.56 -27.39
CA LYS A 4 -8.56 18.96 -26.36
C LYS A 4 -9.11 18.55 -25.00
N TYR A 5 -8.31 17.85 -24.19
CA TYR A 5 -8.57 17.68 -22.76
C TYR A 5 -7.28 17.95 -21.98
N TRP A 6 -7.44 18.58 -20.81
CA TRP A 6 -6.37 19.17 -20.00
C TRP A 6 -6.21 18.41 -18.70
N ILE A 7 -4.97 18.18 -18.30
CA ILE A 7 -4.58 17.78 -16.94
C ILE A 7 -3.30 18.55 -16.60
N SER A 8 -3.28 19.23 -15.45
CA SER A 8 -2.12 19.86 -14.78
C SER A 8 -1.13 20.69 -15.63
N GLY A 9 -1.57 21.36 -16.69
CA GLY A 9 -0.76 22.40 -17.36
C GLY A 9 0.43 21.89 -18.20
N ARG A 10 0.56 20.59 -18.44
CA ARG A 10 1.51 20.05 -19.43
C ARG A 10 0.78 19.45 -20.63
N LYS A 11 1.28 19.81 -21.81
CA LYS A 11 0.80 19.37 -23.13
C LYS A 11 1.09 17.87 -23.31
N LEU A 12 0.20 16.99 -22.86
CA LEU A 12 0.27 15.60 -23.29
C LEU A 12 -0.10 15.54 -24.78
N ARG A 13 0.88 15.15 -25.59
CA ARG A 13 0.68 14.86 -27.01
C ARG A 13 -0.25 13.66 -27.10
N LEU A 14 -1.36 13.82 -27.83
CA LEU A 14 -2.16 12.69 -28.30
C LEU A 14 -1.28 11.83 -29.21
N TYR A 15 -0.65 10.81 -28.65
CA TYR A 15 -0.01 9.76 -29.44
C TYR A 15 -1.11 8.80 -29.90
N ARG A 16 -1.66 9.07 -31.09
CA ARG A 16 -2.33 8.02 -31.87
C ARG A 16 -1.23 7.23 -32.56
N TYR A 17 -0.72 6.18 -31.92
CA TYR A 17 0.03 5.16 -32.64
C TYR A 17 -0.96 4.11 -33.15
N GLY A 18 -0.98 3.96 -34.48
CA GLY A 18 -1.88 3.07 -35.19
C GLY A 18 -1.40 1.62 -35.11
N GLY A 19 -2.33 0.76 -34.71
CA GLY A 19 -2.32 -0.70 -34.79
C GLY A 19 -3.60 -1.17 -34.10
N GLU A 20 -4.66 -1.47 -34.86
CA GLU A 20 -5.94 -1.93 -34.31
C GLU A 20 -5.74 -3.26 -33.57
N LYS A 21 -5.74 -3.24 -32.23
CA LYS A 21 -5.80 -4.47 -31.42
C LYS A 21 -6.91 -4.46 -30.37
N MET A 22 -7.04 -3.42 -29.53
CA MET A 22 -8.10 -3.33 -28.50
C MET A 22 -8.56 -1.90 -28.21
N ASN A 23 -9.81 -1.72 -27.77
CA ASN A 23 -10.28 -0.49 -27.09
C ASN A 23 -9.99 -0.56 -25.58
N ILE A 24 -9.14 0.35 -25.08
CA ILE A 24 -8.65 0.35 -23.69
C ILE A 24 -9.14 1.61 -22.95
N SER A 25 -9.72 1.45 -21.76
CA SER A 25 -10.11 2.55 -20.88
C SER A 25 -9.32 2.49 -19.56
N VAL A 26 -8.57 3.55 -19.23
CA VAL A 26 -7.83 3.69 -17.96
C VAL A 26 -8.58 4.70 -17.09
N LEU A 27 -9.16 4.25 -15.97
CA LEU A 27 -10.25 4.98 -15.32
C LEU A 27 -9.82 5.95 -14.21
N ASP A 28 -8.61 5.85 -13.67
CA ASP A 28 -8.21 6.57 -12.46
C ASP A 28 -6.72 6.90 -12.39
N ILE A 29 -6.16 7.49 -13.46
CA ILE A 29 -4.71 7.77 -13.54
C ILE A 29 -4.20 8.73 -12.46
N ALA A 30 -5.05 9.60 -11.92
CA ALA A 30 -4.62 10.53 -10.86
C ALA A 30 -4.16 9.78 -9.60
N THR A 31 -4.62 8.53 -9.40
CA THR A 31 -4.16 7.67 -8.30
C THR A 31 -2.74 7.15 -8.50
N LEU A 32 -2.23 7.19 -9.73
CA LEU A 32 -0.91 6.66 -10.11
C LEU A 32 0.14 7.77 -10.24
N GLY A 33 -0.24 9.04 -10.28
CA GLY A 33 0.66 10.19 -10.50
C GLY A 33 0.77 10.61 -11.97
N ASP A 34 1.32 11.80 -12.22
CA ASP A 34 1.47 12.42 -13.54
C ASP A 34 2.90 12.34 -14.12
N ASP A 35 3.75 11.54 -13.49
CA ASP A 35 5.18 11.34 -13.74
C ASP A 35 5.50 9.97 -14.36
N LEU A 36 4.50 9.23 -14.86
CA LEU A 36 4.65 7.89 -15.44
C LEU A 36 4.59 7.88 -16.97
N SER A 37 5.30 6.91 -17.57
CA SER A 37 5.20 6.61 -18.99
C SER A 37 4.18 5.50 -19.25
N PHE A 38 3.21 5.79 -20.12
CA PHE A 38 2.21 4.83 -20.60
C PHE A 38 2.48 4.33 -22.03
N GLU A 39 3.67 4.56 -22.56
CA GLU A 39 4.05 4.15 -23.92
C GLU A 39 3.86 2.64 -24.14
N SER A 40 4.09 1.81 -23.12
CA SER A 40 3.87 0.37 -23.17
C SER A 40 2.40 -0.01 -23.40
N VAL A 41 1.46 0.72 -22.81
CA VAL A 41 0.00 0.51 -22.98
C VAL A 41 -0.51 1.14 -24.27
N LEU A 42 -0.01 2.33 -24.63
CA LEU A 42 -0.41 3.05 -25.85
C LEU A 42 -0.17 2.25 -27.14
N ARG A 43 0.85 1.39 -27.15
CA ARG A 43 1.17 0.51 -28.30
C ARG A 43 0.17 -0.64 -28.48
N LEU A 44 -0.71 -0.90 -27.51
CA LEU A 44 -1.61 -2.07 -27.50
C LEU A 44 -3.01 -1.76 -28.04
N GLY A 45 -3.31 -0.50 -28.37
CA GLY A 45 -4.56 -0.14 -29.02
C GLY A 45 -5.01 1.29 -28.78
N LYS A 46 -6.33 1.51 -28.89
CA LYS A 46 -6.93 2.83 -28.70
C LYS A 46 -7.21 3.07 -27.23
N VAL A 47 -6.38 3.88 -26.58
CA VAL A 47 -6.48 4.16 -25.15
C VAL A 47 -7.26 5.45 -24.86
N LYS A 48 -8.17 5.40 -23.90
CA LYS A 48 -8.79 6.58 -23.26
C LYS A 48 -8.32 6.66 -21.80
N PHE A 49 -7.85 7.83 -21.41
CA PHE A 49 -7.44 8.10 -20.03
C PHE A 49 -8.46 8.98 -19.32
N TYR A 50 -8.67 8.70 -18.05
CA TYR A 50 -9.49 9.48 -17.15
C TYR A 50 -8.74 9.69 -15.84
N ASP A 51 -8.70 10.93 -15.35
CA ASP A 51 -8.04 11.27 -14.08
C ASP A 51 -8.66 10.53 -12.91
N LEU A 52 -9.97 10.72 -12.74
CA LEU A 52 -10.80 10.13 -11.70
C LEU A 52 -12.12 9.72 -12.31
N THR A 53 -12.64 8.55 -11.93
CA THR A 53 -13.96 8.06 -12.32
C THR A 53 -14.87 8.01 -11.11
N LEU A 54 -15.90 8.86 -11.11
CA LEU A 54 -16.98 8.82 -10.13
C LEU A 54 -17.90 7.62 -10.40
N LYS A 55 -18.68 7.22 -9.39
CA LYS A 55 -19.55 6.03 -9.46
C LYS A 55 -20.54 6.10 -10.62
N GLU A 56 -21.12 7.28 -10.83
CA GLU A 56 -22.07 7.61 -11.89
C GLU A 56 -21.47 7.52 -13.29
N ASP A 57 -20.17 7.76 -13.44
CA ASP A 57 -19.49 7.76 -14.74
C ASP A 57 -18.97 6.38 -15.17
N VAL A 58 -18.91 5.41 -14.24
CA VAL A 58 -18.27 4.10 -14.50
C VAL A 58 -18.88 3.45 -15.74
N ILE A 59 -20.22 3.36 -15.81
CA ILE A 59 -20.93 2.69 -16.90
C ILE A 59 -20.56 3.31 -18.25
N ASP A 60 -20.56 4.65 -18.34
CA ASP A 60 -20.27 5.36 -19.58
C ASP A 60 -18.83 5.18 -20.05
N ARG A 61 -17.89 5.02 -19.13
CA ARG A 61 -16.45 4.88 -19.44
C ARG A 61 -16.04 3.45 -19.79
N ILE A 62 -16.82 2.44 -19.37
CA ILE A 62 -16.55 1.02 -19.67
C ILE A 62 -17.39 0.44 -20.81
N LYS A 63 -18.51 1.06 -21.21
CA LYS A 63 -19.48 0.48 -22.17
C LYS A 63 -18.87 0.03 -23.51
N ASP A 64 -17.89 0.76 -24.01
CA ASP A 64 -17.22 0.49 -25.29
C ASP A 64 -15.81 -0.10 -25.14
N ALA A 65 -15.37 -0.35 -23.91
CA ALA A 65 -14.04 -0.87 -23.63
C ALA A 65 -14.00 -2.39 -23.82
N GLU A 66 -12.93 -2.89 -24.42
CA GLU A 66 -12.57 -4.31 -24.42
C GLU A 66 -11.62 -4.64 -23.26
N VAL A 67 -10.81 -3.65 -22.87
CA VAL A 67 -9.91 -3.70 -21.72
C VAL A 67 -10.17 -2.51 -20.82
N VAL A 68 -10.29 -2.76 -19.52
CA VAL A 68 -10.38 -1.73 -18.48
C VAL A 68 -9.16 -1.82 -17.57
N VAL A 69 -8.47 -0.70 -17.37
CA VAL A 69 -7.36 -0.57 -16.43
C VAL A 69 -7.81 0.31 -15.26
N ILE A 70 -7.66 -0.20 -14.03
CA ILE A 70 -8.13 0.45 -12.79
C ILE A 70 -7.14 0.32 -11.65
N ASN A 71 -7.15 1.26 -10.71
CA ASN A 71 -6.47 1.15 -9.42
C ASN A 71 -7.47 1.00 -8.26
N LYS A 72 -8.40 1.95 -8.12
CA LYS A 72 -9.33 2.12 -6.99
C LYS A 72 -10.80 2.15 -7.40
N VAL A 73 -11.11 2.37 -8.68
CA VAL A 73 -12.51 2.35 -9.17
C VAL A 73 -13.17 1.01 -8.86
N LYS A 74 -14.38 1.07 -8.28
CA LYS A 74 -15.16 -0.13 -7.91
C LYS A 74 -15.94 -0.66 -9.12
N LEU A 75 -15.64 -1.88 -9.52
CA LEU A 75 -16.35 -2.62 -10.57
C LEU A 75 -17.16 -3.75 -9.92
N ASN A 76 -18.48 -3.69 -10.06
CA ASN A 76 -19.39 -4.67 -9.48
C ASN A 76 -20.45 -5.10 -10.50
N SER A 77 -21.19 -6.17 -10.20
CA SER A 77 -22.27 -6.68 -11.06
C SER A 77 -23.21 -5.59 -11.60
N SER A 78 -23.50 -4.54 -10.84
CA SER A 78 -24.42 -3.48 -11.25
C SER A 78 -23.90 -2.60 -12.39
N ASN A 79 -22.58 -2.40 -12.49
CA ASN A 79 -21.97 -1.63 -13.58
C ASN A 79 -21.38 -2.53 -14.67
N LEU A 80 -20.81 -3.68 -14.32
CA LEU A 80 -20.23 -4.65 -15.26
C LEU A 80 -21.26 -5.23 -16.24
N ARG A 81 -22.52 -5.38 -15.82
CA ARG A 81 -23.61 -5.84 -16.72
C ARG A 81 -23.82 -4.98 -17.96
N CYS A 82 -23.39 -3.71 -17.93
CA CYS A 82 -23.50 -2.78 -19.04
C CYS A 82 -22.28 -2.83 -19.98
N ALA A 83 -21.18 -3.48 -19.59
CA ALA A 83 -19.92 -3.52 -20.33
C ALA A 83 -19.89 -4.69 -21.34
N LYS A 84 -20.77 -4.67 -22.35
CA LYS A 84 -21.00 -5.82 -23.26
C LYS A 84 -19.79 -6.26 -24.11
N LYS A 85 -18.78 -5.40 -24.23
CA LYS A 85 -17.55 -5.67 -25.00
C LYS A 85 -16.35 -6.01 -24.11
N LEU A 86 -16.49 -5.88 -22.80
CA LEU A 86 -15.39 -6.03 -21.85
C LEU A 86 -14.91 -7.48 -21.81
N LYS A 87 -13.62 -7.68 -22.05
CA LYS A 87 -12.98 -8.99 -22.06
C LYS A 87 -11.92 -9.13 -20.97
N LEU A 88 -11.28 -8.02 -20.59
CA LEU A 88 -10.18 -8.01 -19.63
C LEU A 88 -10.26 -6.79 -18.69
N ILE A 89 -10.06 -7.04 -17.40
CA ILE A 89 -9.80 -6.02 -16.38
C ILE A 89 -8.35 -6.19 -15.90
N CYS A 90 -7.56 -5.13 -15.97
CA CYS A 90 -6.23 -5.07 -15.40
C CYS A 90 -6.21 -4.13 -14.20
N ILE A 91 -5.81 -4.64 -13.05
CA ILE A 91 -5.72 -3.90 -11.80
C ILE A 91 -4.26 -3.47 -11.61
N THR A 92 -4.02 -2.17 -11.47
CA THR A 92 -2.68 -1.57 -11.23
C THR A 92 -2.27 -1.67 -9.76
N ALA A 93 -2.62 -2.79 -9.11
CA ALA A 93 -2.34 -3.09 -7.73
C ALA A 93 -2.22 -4.60 -7.53
N THR A 94 -1.74 -5.03 -6.35
CA THR A 94 -1.79 -6.44 -5.94
C THR A 94 -3.16 -6.81 -5.36
N GLY A 95 -3.79 -5.90 -4.61
CA GLY A 95 -5.15 -6.09 -4.12
C GLY A 95 -6.17 -5.95 -5.25
N PHE A 96 -7.29 -6.66 -5.13
CA PHE A 96 -8.36 -6.69 -6.13
C PHE A 96 -9.75 -6.58 -5.50
N ASP A 97 -9.80 -6.09 -4.26
CA ASP A 97 -11.01 -5.99 -3.42
C ASP A 97 -12.10 -5.07 -4.02
N ASN A 98 -11.71 -4.22 -4.98
CA ASN A 98 -12.58 -3.31 -5.70
C ASN A 98 -13.23 -3.92 -6.96
N VAL A 99 -12.98 -5.19 -7.27
CA VAL A 99 -13.56 -5.90 -8.42
C VAL A 99 -14.37 -7.10 -7.96
N ASP A 100 -15.60 -7.22 -8.46
CA ASP A 100 -16.48 -8.38 -8.26
C ASP A 100 -15.98 -9.56 -9.10
N ILE A 101 -15.08 -10.34 -8.49
CA ILE A 101 -14.40 -11.49 -9.10
C ILE A 101 -15.38 -12.58 -9.52
N ASP A 102 -16.43 -12.82 -8.73
CA ASP A 102 -17.40 -13.88 -9.00
C ASP A 102 -18.26 -13.53 -10.21
N TYR A 103 -18.73 -12.28 -10.30
CA TYR A 103 -19.41 -11.79 -11.49
C TYR A 103 -18.53 -11.92 -12.74
N CYS A 104 -17.26 -11.53 -12.64
CA CYS A 104 -16.32 -11.64 -13.77
C CYS A 104 -16.16 -13.09 -14.24
N ARG A 105 -16.07 -14.05 -13.30
CA ARG A 105 -15.95 -15.48 -13.60
C ARG A 105 -17.18 -16.03 -14.29
N GLU A 106 -18.37 -15.71 -13.80
CA GLU A 106 -19.64 -16.15 -14.40
C GLU A 106 -19.86 -15.61 -15.82
N HIS A 107 -19.28 -14.46 -16.14
CA HIS A 107 -19.48 -13.77 -17.42
C HIS A 107 -18.27 -13.84 -18.36
N GLY A 108 -17.25 -14.64 -18.02
CA GLY A 108 -16.07 -14.84 -18.87
C GLY A 108 -15.20 -13.59 -19.05
N ILE A 109 -15.21 -12.69 -18.06
CA ILE A 109 -14.37 -11.49 -18.05
C ILE A 109 -13.07 -11.84 -17.32
N ALA A 110 -11.94 -11.83 -18.04
CA ALA A 110 -10.65 -12.08 -17.43
C ALA A 110 -10.27 -10.95 -16.47
N VAL A 111 -9.62 -11.28 -15.36
CA VAL A 111 -9.10 -10.30 -14.40
C VAL A 111 -7.64 -10.59 -14.12
N CYS A 112 -6.79 -9.58 -14.28
CA CYS A 112 -5.37 -9.65 -13.94
C CYS A 112 -5.00 -8.57 -12.92
N ASN A 113 -4.16 -8.91 -11.95
CA ASN A 113 -3.53 -7.93 -11.06
C ASN A 113 -2.02 -7.83 -11.33
N VAL A 114 -1.34 -7.00 -10.56
CA VAL A 114 0.13 -6.96 -10.54
C VAL A 114 0.62 -7.25 -9.13
N ALA A 115 1.21 -8.44 -8.93
CA ALA A 115 1.85 -8.82 -7.69
C ALA A 115 3.34 -8.42 -7.68
N GLY A 116 3.87 -8.03 -6.52
CA GLY A 116 5.31 -7.87 -6.31
C GLY A 116 5.97 -6.60 -6.86
N TYR A 117 5.27 -5.79 -7.67
CA TYR A 117 5.81 -4.57 -8.30
C TYR A 117 6.38 -3.53 -7.31
N SER A 118 5.79 -3.48 -6.11
CA SER A 118 6.06 -2.49 -5.06
C SER A 118 6.87 -3.03 -3.89
N THR A 119 7.36 -4.27 -3.96
CA THR A 119 8.05 -4.93 -2.82
C THR A 119 9.10 -4.02 -2.19
N ASP A 120 10.00 -3.47 -3.01
CA ASP A 120 11.11 -2.64 -2.52
C ASP A 120 10.65 -1.31 -1.95
N SER A 121 9.64 -0.69 -2.56
CA SER A 121 9.05 0.57 -2.09
C SER A 121 8.42 0.41 -0.70
N VAL A 122 7.64 -0.66 -0.51
CA VAL A 122 6.96 -0.92 0.77
C VAL A 122 7.98 -1.26 1.86
N VAL A 123 8.99 -2.07 1.52
CA VAL A 123 10.10 -2.39 2.43
C VAL A 123 10.83 -1.11 2.85
N GLN A 124 11.15 -0.23 1.89
CA GLN A 124 11.83 1.03 2.15
C GLN A 124 11.03 1.92 3.11
N LEU A 125 9.72 2.10 2.86
CA LEU A 125 8.89 2.91 3.77
C LEU A 125 8.80 2.27 5.16
N THR A 126 8.61 0.95 5.25
CA THR A 126 8.51 0.24 6.54
C THR A 126 9.75 0.47 7.39
N VAL A 127 10.93 0.29 6.81
CA VAL A 127 12.21 0.45 7.52
C VAL A 127 12.45 1.93 7.84
N ALA A 128 12.13 2.84 6.93
CA ALA A 128 12.24 4.27 7.17
C ALA A 128 11.34 4.74 8.33
N MET A 129 10.08 4.28 8.38
CA MET A 129 9.18 4.53 9.51
C MET A 129 9.75 3.99 10.82
N ALA A 130 10.19 2.73 10.82
CA ALA A 130 10.74 2.10 12.02
C ALA A 130 11.95 2.87 12.56
N PHE A 131 12.89 3.27 11.69
CA PHE A 131 14.07 4.01 12.11
C PHE A 131 13.73 5.43 12.55
N SER A 132 12.88 6.14 11.80
CA SER A 132 12.45 7.49 12.16
C SER A 132 11.77 7.52 13.53
N LEU A 133 10.89 6.55 13.81
CA LEU A 133 10.21 6.40 15.09
C LEU A 133 11.20 5.99 16.20
N ALA A 134 12.06 5.00 15.93
CA ALA A 134 13.03 4.51 16.91
C ALA A 134 14.04 5.58 17.33
N THR A 135 14.39 6.51 16.44
CA THR A 135 15.38 7.57 16.66
C THR A 135 14.77 8.93 16.97
N HIS A 136 13.44 9.05 16.97
CA HIS A 136 12.72 10.33 17.09
C HIS A 136 13.18 11.38 16.07
N LEU A 137 13.50 10.96 14.85
CA LEU A 137 14.16 11.78 13.84
C LEU A 137 13.40 13.08 13.54
N SER A 138 12.07 13.00 13.39
CA SER A 138 11.21 14.16 13.15
C SER A 138 11.25 15.17 14.29
N VAL A 139 11.33 14.70 15.54
CA VAL A 139 11.38 15.55 16.74
C VAL A 139 12.69 16.34 16.78
N TYR A 140 13.81 15.65 16.56
CA TYR A 140 15.12 16.29 16.53
C TYR A 140 15.27 17.27 15.34
N ASP A 141 14.76 16.91 14.16
CA ASP A 141 14.71 17.82 13.01
C ASP A 141 13.90 19.10 13.32
N ASN A 142 12.72 18.95 13.91
CA ASN A 142 11.89 20.08 14.35
C ASN A 142 12.57 20.93 15.43
N TYR A 143 13.30 20.32 16.36
CA TYR A 143 14.05 21.02 17.40
C TYR A 143 15.14 21.94 16.81
N VAL A 144 15.83 21.49 15.76
CA VAL A 144 16.81 22.33 15.05
C VAL A 144 16.10 23.41 14.23
N LYS A 145 15.10 23.05 13.42
CA LYS A 145 14.39 24.01 12.54
C LYS A 145 13.66 25.11 13.31
N SER A 146 13.16 24.79 14.51
CA SER A 146 12.55 25.76 15.43
C SER A 146 13.54 26.69 16.13
N GLN A 147 14.83 26.63 15.82
CA GLN A 147 15.92 27.41 16.44
C GLN A 147 16.15 27.12 17.93
N LYS A 148 15.43 26.18 18.54
CA LYS A 148 15.62 25.80 19.94
C LYS A 148 17.02 25.25 20.19
N TYR A 149 17.59 24.52 19.23
CA TYR A 149 18.97 24.06 19.34
C TYR A 149 19.96 25.23 19.42
N THR A 150 19.86 26.20 18.50
CA THR A 150 20.66 27.44 18.49
C THR A 150 20.55 28.21 19.81
N GLN A 151 19.35 28.29 20.39
CA GLN A 151 19.06 28.99 21.63
C GLN A 151 19.47 28.21 22.89
N SER A 152 19.74 26.91 22.77
CA SER A 152 19.94 26.04 23.92
C SER A 152 21.23 26.32 24.70
N GLY A 153 22.27 26.81 24.00
CA GLY A 153 23.61 26.94 24.57
C GLY A 153 24.30 25.61 24.92
N ILE A 154 23.72 24.46 24.55
CA ILE A 154 24.25 23.12 24.83
C ILE A 154 24.73 22.50 23.50
N PHE A 155 25.87 21.81 23.52
CA PHE A 155 26.48 21.21 22.33
C PHE A 155 25.63 20.09 21.67
N ASN A 156 24.70 19.48 22.39
CA ASN A 156 23.86 18.40 21.86
C ASN A 156 22.46 18.38 22.51
N CYS A 157 21.56 17.59 21.93
CA CYS A 157 20.26 17.28 22.49
C CYS A 157 20.06 15.76 22.44
N ILE A 158 19.84 15.14 23.61
CA ILE A 158 19.66 13.69 23.77
C ILE A 158 18.29 13.34 24.39
N LYS A 159 17.36 14.29 24.33
CA LYS A 159 15.95 14.11 24.72
C LYS A 159 15.07 14.44 23.51
N PRO A 160 14.14 13.55 23.12
CA PRO A 160 13.78 12.28 23.76
C PRO A 160 14.83 11.16 23.60
N VAL A 161 14.96 10.31 24.63
CA VAL A 161 15.89 9.17 24.60
C VAL A 161 15.45 8.17 23.53
N PHE A 162 16.36 7.84 22.60
CA PHE A 162 16.15 6.80 21.60
C PHE A 162 16.99 5.55 21.90
N ARG A 163 16.66 4.43 21.25
CA ARG A 163 17.40 3.17 21.37
C ARG A 163 18.01 2.75 20.04
N GLU A 164 19.12 2.02 20.11
CA GLU A 164 19.66 1.31 18.96
C GLU A 164 18.70 0.19 18.55
N ILE A 165 18.68 -0.15 17.24
CA ILE A 165 17.95 -1.30 16.71
C ILE A 165 18.66 -2.62 17.06
N SER A 166 19.98 -2.57 17.16
CA SER A 166 20.81 -3.72 17.54
C SER A 166 20.38 -4.26 18.90
N GLY A 167 20.17 -5.57 18.99
CA GLY A 167 19.71 -6.25 20.21
C GLY A 167 18.22 -6.11 20.52
N LEU A 168 17.45 -5.31 19.77
CA LEU A 168 15.98 -5.29 19.90
C LEU A 168 15.35 -6.50 19.24
N VAL A 169 14.21 -6.94 19.75
CA VAL A 169 13.41 -7.99 19.12
C VAL A 169 12.51 -7.38 18.05
N TRP A 170 12.74 -7.71 16.79
CA TRP A 170 11.91 -7.28 15.65
C TRP A 170 10.93 -8.38 15.26
N GLY A 171 9.66 -8.19 15.60
CA GLY A 171 8.54 -9.04 15.20
C GLY A 171 8.04 -8.72 13.81
N VAL A 172 8.03 -9.71 12.92
CA VAL A 172 7.48 -9.57 11.56
C VAL A 172 6.23 -10.44 11.42
N VAL A 173 5.07 -9.81 11.27
CA VAL A 173 3.79 -10.50 11.05
C VAL A 173 3.59 -10.64 9.54
N GLY A 174 3.71 -11.86 9.02
CA GLY A 174 3.66 -12.16 7.60
C GLY A 174 5.06 -12.17 6.96
N LEU A 175 5.46 -13.32 6.43
CA LEU A 175 6.76 -13.54 5.77
C LEU A 175 6.57 -13.85 4.27
N GLY A 176 5.85 -12.98 3.58
CA GLY A 176 5.81 -12.91 2.12
C GLY A 176 7.02 -12.15 1.55
N ASN A 177 6.93 -11.69 0.30
CA ASN A 177 8.01 -10.94 -0.36
C ASN A 177 8.48 -9.72 0.44
N ILE A 178 7.53 -8.93 0.95
CA ILE A 178 7.78 -7.71 1.73
C ILE A 178 8.34 -8.05 3.10
N GLY A 179 7.56 -8.78 3.92
CA GLY A 179 7.95 -9.10 5.29
C GLY A 179 9.25 -9.90 5.38
N GLY A 180 9.51 -10.82 4.45
CA GLY A 180 10.79 -11.53 4.38
C GLY A 180 11.99 -10.61 4.10
N LYS A 181 11.82 -9.60 3.24
CA LYS A 181 12.88 -8.61 2.99
C LYS A 181 13.07 -7.66 4.17
N VAL A 182 11.99 -7.22 4.83
CA VAL A 182 12.07 -6.45 6.10
C VAL A 182 12.80 -7.26 7.17
N ALA A 183 12.48 -8.54 7.34
CA ALA A 183 13.13 -9.43 8.30
C ALA A 183 14.64 -9.56 8.05
N ARG A 184 15.07 -9.70 6.78
CA ARG A 184 16.50 -9.71 6.43
C ARG A 184 17.20 -8.39 6.76
N ILE A 185 16.57 -7.25 6.46
CA ILE A 185 17.14 -5.93 6.78
C ILE A 185 17.26 -5.75 8.29
N ALA A 186 16.22 -6.07 9.06
CA ALA A 186 16.27 -6.01 10.51
C ALA A 186 17.41 -6.85 11.10
N LYS A 187 17.61 -8.07 10.57
CA LYS A 187 18.72 -8.95 10.97
C LYS A 187 20.09 -8.34 10.65
N THR A 188 20.26 -7.74 9.46
CA THR A 188 21.50 -7.04 9.08
C THR A 188 21.82 -5.87 10.03
N MET A 189 20.79 -5.24 10.60
CA MET A 189 20.94 -4.15 11.58
C MET A 189 21.18 -4.64 13.01
N GLY A 190 21.33 -5.94 13.23
CA GLY A 190 21.61 -6.53 14.54
C GLY A 190 20.38 -6.81 15.40
N ALA A 191 19.16 -6.69 14.87
CA ALA A 191 17.95 -7.07 15.61
C ALA A 191 17.79 -8.59 15.73
N ASP A 192 17.21 -9.07 16.83
CA ASP A 192 16.74 -10.44 16.97
C ASP A 192 15.37 -10.58 16.27
N VAL A 193 15.33 -11.31 15.16
CA VAL A 193 14.13 -11.38 14.32
C VAL A 193 13.30 -12.61 14.67
N ILE A 194 12.07 -12.35 15.12
CA ILE A 194 11.02 -13.37 15.25
C ILE A 194 9.90 -13.06 14.27
N ALA A 195 9.21 -14.09 13.80
CA ALA A 195 8.20 -13.92 12.78
C ALA A 195 6.96 -14.78 12.99
N TYR A 196 5.83 -14.29 12.51
CA TYR A 196 4.60 -15.07 12.41
C TYR A 196 4.31 -15.36 10.94
N LYS A 197 4.20 -16.64 10.60
CA LYS A 197 3.81 -17.13 9.26
C LYS A 197 2.97 -18.38 9.43
N ARG A 198 1.83 -18.46 8.73
CA ARG A 198 0.93 -19.62 8.76
C ARG A 198 1.65 -20.93 8.45
N THR A 199 2.59 -20.91 7.50
CA THR A 199 3.47 -22.04 7.17
C THR A 199 4.90 -21.64 7.51
N PRO A 200 5.44 -22.06 8.67
CA PRO A 200 6.78 -21.67 9.12
C PRO A 200 7.88 -21.94 8.09
N THR A 201 8.94 -21.16 8.17
CA THR A 201 10.17 -21.33 7.37
C THR A 201 11.36 -21.59 8.29
N LYS A 202 12.41 -22.20 7.76
CA LYS A 202 13.69 -22.41 8.46
C LYS A 202 14.59 -21.15 8.46
N GLU A 203 14.29 -20.14 7.63
CA GLU A 203 15.10 -18.92 7.51
C GLU A 203 15.02 -18.03 8.77
N PHE A 204 13.87 -18.04 9.45
CA PHE A 204 13.59 -17.18 10.61
C PHE A 204 12.97 -17.98 11.75
N ASN A 205 13.16 -17.50 12.98
CA ASN A 205 12.50 -18.04 14.15
C ASN A 205 10.99 -17.74 14.09
N CYS A 206 10.21 -18.72 13.63
CA CYS A 206 8.76 -18.58 13.52
C CYS A 206 8.09 -18.95 14.84
N VAL A 207 7.31 -18.02 15.40
CA VAL A 207 6.56 -18.18 16.66
C VAL A 207 5.07 -17.91 16.43
N ASP A 208 4.23 -18.30 17.39
CA ASP A 208 2.83 -17.88 17.41
C ASP A 208 2.70 -16.37 17.62
N LEU A 209 1.57 -15.80 17.17
CA LEU A 209 1.36 -14.36 17.19
C LEU A 209 1.34 -13.77 18.61
N ASP A 210 0.81 -14.50 19.59
CA ASP A 210 0.74 -14.01 20.97
C ASP A 210 2.16 -13.96 21.59
N THR A 211 3.01 -14.93 21.27
CA THR A 211 4.45 -14.90 21.62
C THR A 211 5.18 -13.76 20.93
N LEU A 212 4.89 -13.50 19.65
CA LEU A 212 5.44 -12.35 18.93
C LEU A 212 5.07 -11.04 19.65
N CYS A 213 3.79 -10.82 19.94
CA CYS A 213 3.33 -9.62 20.65
C CYS A 213 4.06 -9.44 21.99
N ARG A 214 4.18 -10.50 22.81
CA ARG A 214 4.86 -10.42 24.12
C ARG A 214 6.35 -10.13 24.04
N LYS A 215 7.04 -10.59 23.00
CA LYS A 215 8.51 -10.54 22.92
C LYS A 215 9.05 -9.37 22.11
N SER A 216 8.30 -8.84 21.15
CA SER A 216 8.79 -7.81 20.23
C SER A 216 8.89 -6.42 20.85
N ASP A 217 9.98 -5.71 20.52
CA ASP A 217 10.16 -4.28 20.75
C ASP A 217 9.69 -3.45 19.55
N ILE A 218 9.73 -4.05 18.34
CA ILE A 218 9.22 -3.50 17.09
C ILE A 218 8.34 -4.55 16.42
N ILE A 219 7.15 -4.18 15.97
CA ILE A 219 6.23 -5.06 15.24
C ILE A 219 5.87 -4.41 13.91
N THR A 220 6.14 -5.09 12.80
CA THR A 220 5.70 -4.67 11.45
C THR A 220 4.78 -5.71 10.83
N VAL A 221 3.69 -5.27 10.20
CA VAL A 221 2.65 -6.16 9.66
C VAL A 221 2.59 -6.12 8.13
N HIS A 222 2.61 -7.31 7.52
CA HIS A 222 2.76 -7.58 6.08
C HIS A 222 1.83 -8.71 5.61
N THR A 223 0.63 -8.80 6.18
CA THR A 223 -0.36 -9.86 5.87
C THR A 223 -1.49 -9.34 4.98
N PRO A 224 -2.08 -10.18 4.11
CA PRO A 224 -3.35 -9.83 3.47
C PRO A 224 -4.45 -9.65 4.52
N LEU A 225 -5.51 -8.91 4.18
CA LEU A 225 -6.76 -8.88 4.94
C LEU A 225 -7.67 -10.04 4.50
N ASN A 226 -8.17 -10.80 5.46
CA ASN A 226 -9.17 -11.84 5.33
C ASN A 226 -9.81 -12.09 6.72
N ASP A 227 -10.72 -13.05 6.83
CA ASP A 227 -11.41 -13.37 8.08
C ASP A 227 -10.47 -13.75 9.25
N GLU A 228 -9.30 -14.35 8.96
CA GLU A 228 -8.30 -14.71 9.97
C GLU A 228 -7.43 -13.52 10.42
N THR A 229 -7.31 -12.48 9.58
CA THR A 229 -6.45 -11.31 9.82
C THR A 229 -7.22 -10.01 10.07
N TYR A 230 -8.55 -10.04 10.01
CA TYR A 230 -9.40 -8.96 10.47
C TYR A 230 -9.21 -8.73 11.97
N HIS A 231 -8.88 -7.50 12.34
CA HIS A 231 -8.50 -7.09 13.70
C HIS A 231 -7.47 -8.06 14.34
N LEU A 232 -6.49 -8.48 13.52
CA LEU A 232 -5.38 -9.31 13.99
C LEU A 232 -4.64 -8.65 15.15
N ILE A 233 -4.46 -7.33 15.11
CA ILE A 233 -3.98 -6.54 16.25
C ILE A 233 -5.17 -5.86 16.92
N ASN A 234 -5.71 -6.53 17.94
CA ASN A 234 -6.85 -6.09 18.75
C ASN A 234 -6.44 -5.77 20.20
N GLU A 235 -7.39 -5.30 21.01
CA GLU A 235 -7.18 -4.92 22.42
C GLU A 235 -6.47 -6.01 23.24
N LYS A 236 -6.85 -7.28 23.06
CA LYS A 236 -6.23 -8.42 23.77
C LYS A 236 -4.73 -8.53 23.48
N ARG A 237 -4.33 -8.43 22.20
CA ARG A 237 -2.91 -8.54 21.82
C ARG A 237 -2.13 -7.28 22.17
N LEU A 238 -2.71 -6.11 22.01
CA LEU A 238 -2.13 -4.83 22.44
C LEU A 238 -1.79 -4.86 23.95
N ALA A 239 -2.69 -5.39 24.78
CA ALA A 239 -2.47 -5.52 26.22
C ALA A 239 -1.24 -6.41 26.56
N GLN A 240 -0.99 -7.44 25.77
CA GLN A 240 0.13 -8.38 25.95
C GLN A 240 1.48 -7.85 25.46
N MET A 241 1.50 -6.78 24.65
CA MET A 241 2.75 -6.24 24.12
C MET A 241 3.66 -5.71 25.23
N LYS A 242 4.95 -5.58 24.94
CA LYS A 242 5.85 -4.78 25.81
C LYS A 242 5.35 -3.34 25.90
N LYS A 243 5.67 -2.66 27.00
CA LYS A 243 5.51 -1.20 27.08
C LYS A 243 6.49 -0.55 26.08
N ASN A 244 6.09 0.57 25.47
CA ASN A 244 6.89 1.35 24.52
C ASN A 244 7.24 0.62 23.21
N VAL A 245 6.44 -0.36 22.78
CA VAL A 245 6.64 -1.04 21.49
C VAL A 245 6.43 -0.06 20.32
N ILE A 246 7.20 -0.24 19.24
CA ILE A 246 6.97 0.44 17.96
C ILE A 246 6.08 -0.46 17.11
N LEU A 247 4.90 0.03 16.74
CA LEU A 247 3.92 -0.74 15.96
C LEU A 247 3.71 -0.10 14.59
N ILE A 248 3.84 -0.88 13.52
CA ILE A 248 3.77 -0.38 12.14
C ILE A 248 2.80 -1.22 11.28
N ASN A 249 1.88 -0.53 10.60
CA ASN A 249 0.98 -1.12 9.61
C ASN A 249 1.16 -0.48 8.24
N VAL A 250 1.66 -1.28 7.29
CA VAL A 250 1.76 -0.95 5.86
C VAL A 250 1.01 -1.97 4.99
N ALA A 251 0.14 -2.78 5.61
CA ALA A 251 -0.55 -3.88 4.97
C ALA A 251 -1.99 -3.50 4.57
N ARG A 252 -2.92 -3.53 5.52
CA ARG A 252 -4.34 -3.12 5.36
C ARG A 252 -4.85 -2.53 6.67
N GLY A 253 -5.74 -1.55 6.61
CA GLY A 253 -6.30 -0.84 7.76
C GLY A 253 -6.92 -1.78 8.80
N ASP A 254 -7.94 -2.54 8.37
CA ASP A 254 -8.70 -3.47 9.23
C ASP A 254 -7.90 -4.66 9.79
N VAL A 255 -6.58 -4.75 9.53
CA VAL A 255 -5.72 -5.67 10.28
C VAL A 255 -5.54 -5.17 11.73
N PHE A 256 -5.69 -3.87 11.94
CA PHE A 256 -5.69 -3.23 13.25
C PHE A 256 -7.12 -2.86 13.64
N ASP A 257 -7.46 -3.10 14.90
CA ASP A 257 -8.58 -2.42 15.54
C ASP A 257 -8.15 -0.97 15.83
N GLU A 258 -8.55 -0.02 14.98
CA GLU A 258 -8.08 1.37 15.06
C GLU A 258 -8.42 2.05 16.40
N GLU A 259 -9.57 1.73 17.00
CA GLU A 259 -9.94 2.28 18.32
C GLU A 259 -9.05 1.70 19.42
N ALA A 260 -8.85 0.38 19.42
CA ALA A 260 -7.99 -0.25 20.42
C ALA A 260 -6.53 0.23 20.29
N VAL A 261 -6.01 0.36 19.07
CA VAL A 261 -4.66 0.90 18.81
C VAL A 261 -4.57 2.35 19.26
N THR A 262 -5.57 3.18 18.92
CA THR A 262 -5.60 4.59 19.33
C THR A 262 -5.57 4.73 20.84
N LYS A 263 -6.42 3.97 21.55
CA LYS A 263 -6.42 3.92 23.01
C LYS A 263 -5.05 3.50 23.56
N ALA A 264 -4.45 2.45 23.01
CA ALA A 264 -3.14 1.97 23.45
C ALA A 264 -2.00 2.99 23.25
N VAL A 265 -2.07 3.85 22.23
CA VAL A 265 -1.13 4.98 22.05
C VAL A 265 -1.40 6.09 23.05
N LEU A 266 -2.67 6.41 23.33
CA LEU A 266 -3.04 7.43 24.30
C LEU A 266 -2.64 7.02 25.73
N ASP A 267 -2.76 5.73 26.06
CA ASP A 267 -2.39 5.14 27.35
C ASP A 267 -0.88 4.85 27.46
N GLU A 268 -0.07 5.28 26.49
CA GLU A 268 1.40 5.07 26.44
C GLU A 268 1.82 3.59 26.51
N LYS A 269 0.93 2.67 26.15
CA LYS A 269 1.26 1.25 25.97
C LYS A 269 2.11 1.08 24.72
N ILE A 270 1.66 1.68 23.62
CA ILE A 270 2.39 1.78 22.35
C ILE A 270 3.27 3.03 22.41
N GLY A 271 4.58 2.83 22.29
CA GLY A 271 5.56 3.90 22.40
C GLY A 271 5.70 4.71 21.11
N ALA A 272 5.43 4.08 19.96
CA ALA A 272 5.40 4.76 18.68
C ALA A 272 4.53 4.01 17.66
N LEU A 273 3.89 4.73 16.75
CA LEU A 273 2.97 4.18 15.75
C LEU A 273 3.32 4.66 14.33
N GLY A 274 3.41 3.75 13.37
CA GLY A 274 3.54 4.07 11.95
C GLY A 274 2.39 3.48 11.13
N ILE A 275 1.63 4.32 10.43
CA ILE A 275 0.45 3.92 9.66
C ILE A 275 0.55 4.45 8.24
N ASP A 276 0.50 3.55 7.25
CA ASP A 276 0.29 3.93 5.84
C ASP A 276 -1.13 3.63 5.36
N VAL A 277 -1.87 2.76 6.04
CA VAL A 277 -3.16 2.21 5.57
C VAL A 277 -4.25 2.38 6.62
N TYR A 278 -5.48 2.61 6.18
CA TYR A 278 -6.62 2.94 7.04
C TYR A 278 -7.84 2.07 6.71
N SER A 279 -8.73 1.87 7.67
CA SER A 279 -9.94 1.05 7.50
C SER A 279 -10.92 1.72 6.52
N THR A 280 -10.91 3.05 6.48
CA THR A 280 -11.56 3.83 5.44
C THR A 280 -10.59 4.84 4.85
N GLU A 281 -10.49 4.85 3.53
CA GLU A 281 -9.55 5.69 2.80
C GLU A 281 -10.27 6.57 1.76
N PRO A 282 -10.04 7.90 1.76
CA PRO A 282 -9.18 8.66 2.67
C PRO A 282 -9.63 8.62 4.14
N MET A 283 -8.69 8.85 5.07
CA MET A 283 -8.99 8.87 6.51
C MET A 283 -10.10 9.88 6.82
N GLN A 284 -11.19 9.39 7.41
CA GLN A 284 -12.38 10.20 7.70
C GLN A 284 -12.20 11.06 8.96
N LYS A 285 -13.05 12.07 9.12
CA LYS A 285 -13.03 13.00 10.26
C LYS A 285 -13.39 12.35 11.60
N ASP A 286 -14.10 11.24 11.55
CA ASP A 286 -14.50 10.41 12.70
C ASP A 286 -13.55 9.23 12.93
N SER A 287 -12.49 9.07 12.13
CA SER A 287 -11.49 8.03 12.37
C SER A 287 -10.85 8.19 13.76
N PRO A 288 -10.62 7.09 14.50
CA PRO A 288 -9.95 7.13 15.81
C PRO A 288 -8.59 7.83 15.77
N TYR A 289 -7.84 7.65 14.67
CA TYR A 289 -6.51 8.22 14.47
C TYR A 289 -6.49 9.74 14.41
N GLN A 290 -7.63 10.40 14.22
CA GLN A 290 -7.74 11.87 14.36
C GLN A 290 -7.26 12.37 15.73
N LYS A 291 -7.43 11.56 16.79
CA LYS A 291 -6.97 11.85 18.17
C LYS A 291 -5.44 11.87 18.29
N LEU A 292 -4.72 11.32 17.31
CA LEU A 292 -3.26 11.14 17.33
C LEU A 292 -2.50 12.11 16.42
N LEU A 293 -3.17 12.94 15.61
CA LEU A 293 -2.51 13.78 14.58
C LEU A 293 -1.43 14.74 15.11
N LYS A 294 -1.48 15.09 16.40
CA LYS A 294 -0.51 15.99 17.04
C LYS A 294 0.56 15.26 17.85
N LYS A 295 0.61 13.93 17.81
CA LYS A 295 1.56 13.12 18.57
C LYS A 295 2.87 12.98 17.81
N ASP A 296 3.96 13.39 18.44
CA ASP A 296 5.31 13.34 17.86
C ASP A 296 5.85 11.91 17.62
N ASN A 297 5.30 10.93 18.33
CA ASN A 297 5.64 9.51 18.22
C ASN A 297 4.71 8.75 17.24
N VAL A 298 3.99 9.47 16.37
CA VAL A 298 3.11 8.87 15.37
C VAL A 298 3.47 9.39 13.98
N ILE A 299 3.60 8.47 13.02
CA ILE A 299 3.78 8.79 11.60
C ILE A 299 2.56 8.27 10.84
N PHE A 300 1.90 9.17 10.13
CA PHE A 300 0.84 8.86 9.17
C PHE A 300 1.34 9.15 7.76
N THR A 301 1.13 8.21 6.85
CA THR A 301 1.32 8.43 5.41
C THR A 301 0.04 8.06 4.65
N PRO A 302 -0.24 8.72 3.51
CA PRO A 302 -1.52 8.57 2.81
C PRO A 302 -1.51 7.39 1.82
N HIS A 303 -1.37 6.15 2.31
CA HIS A 303 -1.33 4.92 1.49
C HIS A 303 -0.37 5.02 0.31
N MET A 304 0.87 5.41 0.62
CA MET A 304 1.91 5.70 -0.35
C MET A 304 3.04 4.67 -0.34
N ALA A 305 3.04 3.63 0.51
CA ALA A 305 4.15 2.67 0.61
C ALA A 305 4.54 2.07 -0.75
N TRP A 306 3.61 1.93 -1.68
CA TRP A 306 3.83 1.41 -3.03
C TRP A 306 4.25 2.47 -4.07
N GLY A 307 4.28 3.74 -3.68
CA GLY A 307 4.29 4.92 -4.54
C GLY A 307 5.65 5.38 -5.06
N ALA A 308 6.74 4.62 -4.87
CA ALA A 308 8.00 4.93 -5.55
C ALA A 308 7.79 4.92 -7.07
N ILE A 309 8.37 5.89 -7.77
CA ILE A 309 8.23 6.04 -9.23
C ILE A 309 8.62 4.76 -9.98
N ASP A 310 9.70 4.10 -9.57
CA ASP A 310 10.15 2.83 -10.17
C ASP A 310 9.13 1.70 -10.00
N SER A 311 8.46 1.66 -8.83
CA SER A 311 7.42 0.65 -8.56
C SER A 311 6.19 0.93 -9.42
N ARG A 312 5.74 2.17 -9.46
CA ARG A 312 4.59 2.58 -10.26
C ARG A 312 4.83 2.34 -11.74
N GLN A 313 6.01 2.67 -12.27
CA GLN A 313 6.38 2.39 -13.66
C GLN A 313 6.41 0.88 -13.95
N ARG A 314 7.05 0.07 -13.08
CA ARG A 314 6.98 -1.39 -13.19
C ARG A 314 5.54 -1.89 -13.25
N CYS A 315 4.64 -1.34 -12.44
CA CYS A 315 3.23 -1.73 -12.46
C CYS A 315 2.58 -1.51 -13.84
N ILE A 316 2.81 -0.34 -14.45
CA ILE A 316 2.31 -0.04 -15.81
C ILE A 316 2.87 -1.02 -16.83
N ASP A 317 4.17 -1.32 -16.75
CA ASP A 317 4.81 -2.23 -17.69
C ASP A 317 4.30 -3.68 -17.53
N GLU A 318 4.01 -4.12 -16.30
CA GLU A 318 3.38 -5.42 -16.06
C GLU A 318 1.91 -5.46 -16.51
N VAL A 319 1.17 -4.35 -16.40
CA VAL A 319 -0.18 -4.23 -17.00
C VAL A 319 -0.12 -4.36 -18.51
N ALA A 320 0.84 -3.71 -19.17
CA ALA A 320 1.03 -3.85 -20.61
C ALA A 320 1.31 -5.31 -21.00
N LYS A 321 2.18 -6.01 -20.25
CA LYS A 321 2.45 -7.46 -20.45
C LYS A 321 1.23 -8.34 -20.22
N ASN A 322 0.36 -8.00 -19.26
CA ASN A 322 -0.90 -8.71 -19.04
C ASN A 322 -1.85 -8.56 -20.25
N ILE A 323 -1.97 -7.35 -20.78
CA ILE A 323 -2.80 -7.06 -21.96
C ILE A 323 -2.23 -7.77 -23.20
N GLU A 324 -0.91 -7.71 -23.41
CA GLU A 324 -0.23 -8.40 -24.51
C GLU A 324 -0.44 -9.91 -24.43
N SER A 325 -0.19 -10.52 -23.27
CA SER A 325 -0.44 -11.95 -23.04
C SER A 325 -1.91 -12.32 -23.31
N PHE A 326 -2.87 -11.48 -22.90
CA PHE A 326 -4.29 -11.71 -23.17
C PHE A 326 -4.60 -11.71 -24.68
N ILE A 327 -4.05 -10.76 -25.43
CA ILE A 327 -4.20 -10.69 -26.90
C ILE A 327 -3.67 -11.96 -27.58
N GLU A 328 -2.60 -12.55 -27.04
CA GLU A 328 -1.97 -13.77 -27.54
C GLU A 328 -2.65 -15.06 -27.05
N GLY A 329 -3.72 -14.95 -26.25
CA GLY A 329 -4.44 -16.11 -25.69
C GLY A 329 -3.80 -16.72 -24.43
N GLY A 330 -2.80 -16.06 -23.84
CA GLY A 330 -2.16 -16.45 -22.60
C GLY A 330 -2.97 -16.11 -21.34
N ASN A 331 -2.42 -16.43 -20.17
CA ASN A 331 -3.07 -16.32 -18.86
C ASN A 331 -2.18 -15.66 -17.78
N ARG A 332 -1.25 -14.78 -18.20
CA ARG A 332 -0.32 -14.11 -17.28
C ARG A 332 -1.06 -13.35 -16.17
N SER A 333 -0.66 -13.60 -14.91
CA SER A 333 -1.24 -12.97 -13.70
C SER A 333 -2.76 -13.00 -13.62
N ARG A 334 -3.39 -14.02 -14.21
CA ARG A 334 -4.83 -14.20 -14.24
C ARG A 334 -5.37 -14.67 -12.89
N ILE A 335 -6.39 -13.99 -12.40
CA ILE A 335 -7.17 -14.34 -11.19
C ILE A 335 -8.49 -15.00 -11.57
N VAL A 336 -9.08 -14.54 -12.69
CA VAL A 336 -10.31 -15.08 -13.30
C VAL A 336 -10.01 -15.58 -14.69
#